data_AF-A0A1E3HJH1-F1
#
_entry.id   AF-A0A1E3HJH1-F1
#
_cell.length_a   1.000
_cell.length_b   1.000
_cell.length_c   1.000
_cell.angle_alpha   90.00
_cell.angle_beta   90.00
_cell.angle_gamma   90.00
#
_symmetry.space_group_name_H-M   'P 1'
#
loop_
_entity.id
_entity.type
_entity.pdbx_description
1 polymer ?
#
loop_
_entity_poly.entity_id
_entity_poly.type
_entity_poly.pdbx_seq_one_letter_code
_entity_poly.pdbx_strand_id
1 'polypeptide(L)'
;MNGDLEYTWQEFTDKLHLIRPDLSSFFPLGQPKSKSEGGGYTPAKWAFDAKKSREELGIEYRTMEETLRDAVGFFETIGAFQQGVVEEKKD
;
A
#
# COMPACT_ATOMS: atom_id res chain seq x y z
N MET A 1 17.02 15.94 -5.71
CA MET A 1 15.63 16.44 -5.70
C MET A 1 14.77 15.28 -5.24
N ASN A 2 14.35 15.25 -3.98
CA ASN A 2 13.52 14.17 -3.44
C ASN A 2 12.16 14.78 -3.09
N GLY A 3 11.31 14.89 -4.13
CA GLY A 3 9.96 15.40 -4.02
C GLY A 3 8.99 14.32 -3.56
N ASP A 4 8.08 14.74 -2.68
CA ASP A 4 6.64 14.54 -2.80
C ASP A 4 6.10 13.10 -2.57
N LEU A 5 5.48 12.94 -1.40
CA LEU A 5 4.67 11.78 -1.04
C LEU A 5 3.37 11.76 -1.87
N GLU A 6 3.50 11.47 -3.16
CA GLU A 6 2.38 11.19 -4.04
C GLU A 6 2.09 9.69 -4.00
N TYR A 7 0.82 9.31 -3.84
CA TYR A 7 0.43 7.91 -3.83
C TYR A 7 -0.85 7.68 -4.62
N THR A 8 -0.85 6.63 -5.44
CA THR A 8 -2.03 6.17 -6.15
C THR A 8 -2.55 4.88 -5.51
N TRP A 9 -3.85 4.62 -5.66
CA TRP A 9 -4.43 3.35 -5.23
C TRP A 9 -3.79 2.15 -5.93
N GLN A 10 -3.33 2.32 -7.18
CA GLN A 10 -2.63 1.26 -7.89
C GLN A 10 -1.25 0.99 -7.30
N GLU A 11 -0.50 2.03 -6.95
CA GLU A 11 0.80 1.88 -6.28
C GLU A 11 0.68 1.13 -4.96
N PHE A 12 -0.35 1.45 -4.17
CA PHE A 12 -0.66 0.76 -2.93
C PHE A 12 -0.92 -0.73 -3.17
N THR A 13 -1.79 -1.05 -4.12
CA THR A 13 -2.12 -2.43 -4.51
C THR A 13 -0.91 -3.20 -5.03
N ASP A 14 -0.09 -2.59 -5.89
CA ASP A 14 1.11 -3.21 -6.45
C ASP A 14 2.12 -3.55 -5.32
N LYS A 15 2.35 -2.62 -4.39
CA LYS A 15 3.24 -2.85 -3.24
C LYS A 15 2.69 -3.92 -2.30
N LEU A 16 1.38 -3.95 -2.03
CA LEU A 16 0.77 -4.99 -1.22
C LEU A 16 0.97 -6.39 -1.82
N HIS A 17 0.79 -6.53 -3.13
CA HIS A 17 1.01 -7.82 -3.80
C HIS A 17 2.49 -8.23 -3.87
N LEU A 18 3.43 -7.29 -3.79
CA LEU A 18 4.85 -7.61 -3.60
C LEU A 18 5.15 -8.10 -2.18
N ILE A 19 4.49 -7.53 -1.17
CA ILE A 19 4.69 -7.90 0.24
C ILE A 19 4.08 -9.27 0.54
N ARG A 20 2.87 -9.54 0.04
CA ARG A 20 2.08 -10.73 0.40
C ARG A 20 1.32 -11.22 -0.85
N PRO A 21 1.95 -11.99 -1.77
CA PRO A 21 1.40 -12.29 -3.10
C PRO A 21 0.03 -13.00 -3.12
N ASP A 22 -0.29 -13.77 -2.07
CA ASP A 22 -1.58 -14.42 -1.86
C ASP A 22 -2.66 -13.46 -1.33
N LEU A 23 -2.40 -12.15 -1.27
CA LEU A 23 -3.44 -11.12 -1.05
C LEU A 23 -4.38 -10.93 -2.23
N SER A 24 -4.10 -11.54 -3.39
CA SER A 24 -4.97 -11.45 -4.58
C SER A 24 -6.39 -11.97 -4.36
N SER A 25 -6.62 -12.78 -3.32
CA SER A 25 -7.97 -13.20 -2.90
C SER A 25 -8.71 -12.17 -2.04
N PHE A 26 -8.02 -11.18 -1.49
CA PHE A 26 -8.55 -10.18 -0.56
C PHE A 26 -8.56 -8.77 -1.15
N PHE A 27 -7.61 -8.46 -2.03
CA PHE A 27 -7.47 -7.17 -2.68
C PHE A 27 -7.53 -7.33 -4.20
N PRO A 28 -8.30 -6.49 -4.91
CA PRO A 28 -8.30 -6.50 -6.35
C PRO A 28 -6.92 -6.08 -6.88
N LEU A 29 -6.41 -6.80 -7.88
CA LEU A 29 -5.14 -6.47 -8.55
C LEU A 29 -5.17 -5.10 -9.27
N GLY A 30 -6.36 -4.62 -9.63
CA GLY A 30 -6.53 -3.39 -10.39
C GLY A 30 -5.92 -3.51 -11.80
N GLN A 31 -5.23 -2.46 -12.23
CA GLN A 31 -4.48 -2.41 -13.48
C GLN A 31 -2.99 -2.25 -13.15
N PRO A 32 -2.29 -3.33 -12.76
CA PRO A 32 -0.88 -3.28 -12.42
C PRO A 32 -0.14 -2.78 -13.64
N LYS A 33 0.48 -1.60 -13.51
CA LYS A 33 1.00 -0.73 -14.59
C LYS A 33 0.91 -1.38 -15.96
N SER A 34 -0.08 -0.99 -16.79
CA SER A 34 -0.07 -1.33 -18.21
C SER A 34 1.31 -0.95 -18.76
N LYS A 35 2.13 -1.96 -19.07
CA LYS A 35 3.54 -1.79 -19.47
C LYS A 35 3.71 -1.05 -20.80
N SER A 36 2.62 -0.65 -21.44
CA SER A 36 2.59 0.20 -22.62
C SER A 36 2.33 1.66 -22.19
N GLU A 37 3.23 2.55 -22.59
CA GLU A 37 3.13 4.03 -22.54
C GLU A 37 3.69 4.79 -21.33
N GLY A 38 4.78 4.30 -20.71
CA GLY A 38 5.69 5.20 -19.95
C GLY A 38 5.71 5.05 -18.42
N GLY A 39 5.30 3.90 -17.87
CA GLY A 39 5.88 3.29 -16.66
C GLY A 39 5.76 3.99 -15.29
N GLY A 40 5.14 5.17 -15.20
CA GLY A 40 4.88 5.88 -13.95
C GLY A 40 3.49 5.61 -13.37
N TYR A 41 3.32 5.75 -12.06
CA TYR A 41 2.00 6.00 -11.50
C TYR A 41 1.57 7.43 -11.92
N THR A 42 0.29 7.66 -12.16
CA THR A 42 -0.19 9.01 -12.48
C THR A 42 0.17 9.97 -11.34
N PRO A 43 0.94 11.04 -11.58
CA PRO A 43 1.29 11.99 -10.54
C PRO A 43 0.04 12.61 -9.93
N ALA A 44 0.09 12.88 -8.62
CA ALA A 44 -0.99 13.58 -7.95
C ALA A 44 -1.09 15.03 -8.48
N LYS A 45 -2.27 15.64 -8.36
CA LYS A 45 -2.46 17.06 -8.75
C LYS A 45 -1.80 18.05 -7.78
N TRP A 46 -1.24 17.55 -6.68
CA TRP A 46 -0.66 18.32 -5.59
C TRP A 46 0.48 17.51 -4.97
N ALA A 47 1.50 18.23 -4.52
CA ALA A 47 2.72 17.69 -3.93
C ALA A 47 2.85 18.17 -2.48
N PHE A 48 3.50 17.37 -1.62
CA PHE A 48 3.69 17.70 -0.21
C PHE A 48 5.16 17.97 0.10
N ASP A 49 5.49 19.23 0.42
CA ASP A 49 6.81 19.60 0.94
C ASP A 49 6.89 19.45 2.46
N ALA A 50 7.54 18.38 2.90
CA ALA A 50 7.77 18.08 4.32
C ALA A 50 9.11 18.62 4.85
N LYS A 51 9.86 19.44 4.10
CA LYS A 51 11.20 19.90 4.51
C LYS A 51 11.17 20.61 5.87
N LYS A 52 10.29 21.60 6.03
CA LYS A 52 10.18 22.37 7.29
C LYS A 52 9.86 21.47 8.48
N SER A 53 8.92 20.54 8.33
CA SER A 53 8.55 19.62 9.40
C SER A 53 9.71 18.72 9.83
N ARG A 54 10.51 18.22 8.88
CA ARG A 54 11.70 17.41 9.18
C ARG A 54 12.76 18.22 9.93
N GLU A 55 13.04 19.44 9.48
CA GLU A 55 14.07 20.30 10.07
C GLU A 55 13.70 20.76 11.48
N GLU A 56 12.46 21.22 11.68
CA GLU A 56 12.04 21.83 12.94
C GLU A 56 11.64 20.80 14.00
N LEU A 57 11.07 19.67 13.60
CA LEU A 57 10.61 18.63 14.53
C LEU A 57 11.61 17.48 14.69
N GLY A 58 12.67 17.44 13.87
CA GLY A 58 13.66 16.35 13.88
C GLY A 58 13.06 14.98 13.55
N ILE A 59 11.97 14.95 12.77
CA ILE A 59 11.25 13.72 12.44
C ILE A 59 11.75 13.11 11.13
N GLU A 60 11.81 11.79 11.10
CA GLU A 60 12.01 10.99 9.89
C GLU A 60 10.72 10.23 9.56
N TYR A 61 10.25 10.38 8.32
CA TYR A 61 9.05 9.68 7.85
C TYR A 61 9.41 8.28 7.36
N ARG A 62 8.61 7.29 7.75
CA ARG A 62 8.70 5.94 7.17
C ARG A 62 8.32 5.96 5.70
N THR A 63 8.93 5.06 4.94
CA THR A 63 8.54 4.78 3.57
C THR A 63 7.14 4.14 3.52
N MET A 64 6.52 4.18 2.34
CA MET A 64 5.25 3.49 2.11
C MET A 64 5.40 1.99 2.31
N GLU A 65 6.50 1.40 1.84
CA GLU A 65 6.80 -0.03 1.96
C GLU A 65 6.91 -0.48 3.41
N GLU A 66 7.61 0.27 4.26
CA GLU A 66 7.72 -0.03 5.70
C GLU A 66 6.35 0.04 6.37
N THR A 67 5.60 1.12 6.09
CA THR A 67 4.26 1.33 6.65
C THR A 67 3.30 0.20 6.22
N LEU A 68 3.37 -0.23 4.97
CA LEU A 68 2.55 -1.31 4.43
C LEU A 68 2.90 -2.68 5.04
N ARG A 69 4.19 -2.97 5.26
CA ARG A 69 4.60 -4.21 5.94
C ARG A 69 4.06 -4.28 7.36
N ASP A 70 4.18 -3.18 8.11
CA ASP A 70 3.66 -3.10 9.47
C ASP A 70 2.13 -3.25 9.49
N ALA A 71 1.43 -2.62 8.54
CA ALA A 71 -0.01 -2.73 8.39
C ALA A 71 -0.44 -4.17 8.08
N VAL A 72 0.20 -4.84 7.12
CA VAL A 72 -0.06 -6.25 6.78
C VAL A 72 0.17 -7.14 8.00
N GLY A 73 1.28 -6.95 8.72
CA GLY A 73 1.57 -7.71 9.94
C GLY A 73 0.51 -7.53 11.02
N PHE A 74 0.02 -6.29 11.21
CA PHE A 74 -1.11 -6.05 12.11
C PHE A 74 -2.38 -6.78 11.66
N PHE A 75 -2.72 -6.71 10.38
CA PHE A 75 -3.91 -7.39 9.84
C PHE A 75 -3.82 -8.92 9.96
N GLU A 76 -2.62 -9.49 9.83
CA GLU A 76 -2.37 -10.90 10.10
C GLU A 76 -2.62 -11.25 11.57
N THR A 77 -2.20 -10.41 12.52
CA THR A 77 -2.38 -10.67 13.96
C THR A 77 -3.85 -10.76 14.38
N ILE A 78 -4.73 -10.05 13.67
CA ILE A 78 -6.18 -10.05 13.94
C ILE A 78 -6.96 -11.03 13.04
N GLY A 79 -6.26 -11.86 12.25
CA GLY A 79 -6.88 -12.87 11.40
C GLY A 79 -7.59 -12.33 10.15
N ALA A 80 -7.29 -11.11 9.70
CA ALA A 80 -7.99 -10.47 8.58
C ALA A 80 -7.85 -11.23 7.25
N PHE A 81 -6.80 -12.06 7.11
CA PHE A 81 -6.55 -12.86 5.91
C PHE A 81 -6.81 -14.36 6.10
N GLN A 82 -7.47 -14.77 7.19
CA GLN A 82 -7.95 -16.13 7.32
C GLN A 82 -9.17 -16.28 6.42
N GLN A 83 -9.10 -17.18 5.43
CA GLN A 83 -10.31 -17.59 4.71
C GLN A 83 -11.28 -18.15 5.76
N GLY A 84 -12.47 -17.56 5.86
CA GLY A 84 -13.48 -18.02 6.80
C GLY A 84 -13.75 -19.50 6.57
N VAL A 85 -13.55 -20.32 7.59
CA VAL A 85 -14.34 -21.55 7.71
C VAL A 85 -15.77 -21.06 7.94
N VAL A 86 -16.49 -20.81 6.86
CA VAL A 86 -17.93 -20.65 6.93
C VAL A 86 -18.46 -22.05 7.19
N GLU A 87 -18.54 -22.44 8.47
CA GLU A 87 -19.39 -23.57 8.84
C GLU A 87 -20.82 -23.17 8.51
N GLU A 88 -21.30 -23.59 7.34
CA GLU A 88 -22.73 -23.64 7.06
C GLU A 88 -23.38 -24.49 8.14
N LYS A 89 -23.99 -23.86 9.14
CA LYS A 89 -24.98 -24.55 9.97
C LYS A 89 -26.14 -24.93 9.05
N LYS A 90 -26.16 -26.20 8.64
CA LYS A 90 -27.36 -26.84 8.11
C LYS A 90 -28.38 -26.93 9.24
N ASP A 91 -29.44 -26.14 9.11
CA ASP A 91 -30.72 -26.38 9.79
C ASP A 91 -31.45 -27.58 9.15
#